data_AF-A0AAE9IT02-F1
#
_entry.id   AF-A0AAE9IT02-F1
#
_cell.length_a   1.000
_cell.length_b   1.000
_cell.length_c   1.000
_cell.angle_alpha   90.00
_cell.angle_beta   90.00
_cell.angle_gamma   90.00
#
_symmetry.space_group_name_H-M   'P 1'
#
loop_
_entity.id
_entity.type
_entity.pdbx_description
1 polymer ?
#
loop_
_entity_poly.entity_id
_entity_poly.type
_entity_poly.pdbx_seq_one_letter_code
_entity_poly.pdbx_strand_id
1 'polypeptide(L)'
;MEDYSENAFTPIFVSASDILNLRTATQFRFYVIYIDLVCLVSLLLSIFTIRQLRAKQIFNKSITHLLMASLVYGNVHNANYTIIETWSLYRSYYYSTDSINIMFTNEDCVLLHITNSCLRFLYIAIELALNADRVIVILFRKYTHCYPTIRGEVLNIIAVIGSFALGWILHIEGYPYKGITTTSCFRETDITINLRS
;
A
#
# COMPACT_ATOMS: atom_id res chain seq x y z
N MET A 1 30.15 14.25 -0.80
CA MET A 1 28.73 14.18 -0.41
C MET A 1 28.01 14.95 -1.49
N GLU A 2 27.52 14.23 -2.50
CA GLU A 2 26.83 14.86 -3.63
C GLU A 2 25.53 15.48 -3.11
N ASP A 3 25.31 16.74 -3.46
CA ASP A 3 24.18 17.53 -3.00
C ASP A 3 22.93 17.09 -3.79
N TYR A 4 22.16 16.17 -3.20
CA TYR A 4 20.92 15.66 -3.79
C TYR A 4 19.80 16.72 -3.87
N SER A 5 20.02 17.94 -3.34
CA SER A 5 19.02 19.01 -3.36
C SER A 5 18.88 19.70 -4.73
N GLU A 6 19.93 19.75 -5.54
CA GLU A 6 19.89 20.40 -6.87
C GLU A 6 19.28 19.50 -7.96
N ASN A 7 19.39 18.18 -7.82
CA ASN A 7 18.92 17.21 -8.83
C ASN A 7 17.50 16.69 -8.59
N ALA A 8 16.90 16.92 -7.43
CA ALA A 8 15.54 16.46 -7.13
C ALA A 8 14.46 17.23 -7.91
N PHE A 9 14.82 18.37 -8.51
CA PHE A 9 13.91 19.26 -9.22
C PHE A 9 14.29 19.54 -10.67
N THR A 10 15.32 18.89 -11.22
CA THR A 10 15.59 18.97 -12.66
C THR A 10 14.49 18.21 -13.41
N PRO A 11 13.61 18.90 -14.16
CA PRO A 11 12.54 18.22 -14.87
C PRO A 11 13.15 17.29 -15.92
N ILE A 12 12.86 16.00 -15.84
CA ILE A 12 13.20 15.07 -16.91
C ILE A 12 12.26 15.42 -18.07
N PHE A 13 12.81 16.00 -19.13
CA PHE A 13 12.09 16.24 -20.37
C PHE A 13 11.88 14.91 -21.09
N VAL A 14 10.86 14.17 -20.67
CA VAL A 14 10.40 12.98 -21.37
C VAL A 14 9.46 13.42 -22.49
N SER A 15 9.69 12.94 -23.72
CA SER A 15 8.78 13.26 -24.82
C SER A 15 7.42 12.62 -24.56
N ALA A 16 6.34 13.28 -24.97
CA ALA A 16 4.98 12.73 -24.86
C ALA A 16 4.84 11.36 -25.55
N SER A 17 5.60 11.14 -26.64
CA SER A 17 5.71 9.85 -27.33
C SER A 17 6.37 8.77 -26.49
N ASP A 18 7.40 9.09 -25.70
CA ASP A 18 8.05 8.11 -24.83
C ASP A 18 7.14 7.69 -23.68
N ILE A 19 6.40 8.62 -23.09
CA ILE A 19 5.38 8.34 -22.07
C ILE A 19 4.32 7.40 -22.64
N LEU A 20 3.82 7.71 -23.85
CA LEU A 20 2.82 6.89 -24.52
C LEU A 20 3.35 5.48 -24.78
N ASN A 21 4.58 5.35 -25.30
CA ASN A 21 5.21 4.06 -25.57
C ASN A 21 5.41 3.22 -24.30
N LEU A 22 5.88 3.84 -23.21
CA LEU A 22 6.06 3.16 -21.92
C LEU A 22 4.73 2.68 -21.34
N ARG A 23 3.71 3.55 -21.35
CA ARG A 23 2.39 3.28 -20.77
C ARG A 23 1.58 2.28 -21.59
N THR A 24 1.83 2.17 -22.90
CA THR A 24 1.17 1.18 -23.78
C THR A 24 2.00 -0.07 -24.01
N ALA A 25 3.22 -0.13 -23.49
CA ALA A 25 4.11 -1.27 -23.62
C ALA A 25 3.43 -2.55 -23.14
N THR A 26 3.56 -3.62 -23.95
CA THR A 26 3.01 -4.93 -23.61
C THR A 26 3.56 -5.45 -22.29
N GLN A 27 4.83 -5.14 -21.98
CA GLN A 27 5.48 -5.48 -20.72
C GLN A 27 4.76 -4.86 -19.51
N PHE A 28 4.40 -3.58 -19.57
CA PHE A 28 3.65 -2.92 -18.52
C PHE A 28 2.28 -3.59 -18.31
N ARG A 29 1.55 -3.85 -19.39
CA ARG A 29 0.22 -4.49 -19.32
C ARG A 29 0.28 -5.90 -18.72
N PHE A 30 1.25 -6.71 -19.14
CA PHE A 30 1.47 -8.05 -18.59
C PHE A 30 1.86 -8.01 -17.11
N TYR A 31 2.70 -7.05 -16.71
CA TYR A 31 3.09 -6.87 -15.31
C TYR A 31 1.86 -6.62 -14.42
N VAL A 32 0.98 -5.70 -14.83
CA VAL A 32 -0.25 -5.42 -14.07
C VAL A 32 -1.13 -6.66 -13.94
N ILE A 33 -1.42 -7.35 -15.05
CA ILE A 33 -2.24 -8.56 -15.04
C ILE A 33 -1.63 -9.64 -14.13
N TYR A 34 -0.31 -9.79 -14.16
CA TYR A 34 0.40 -10.73 -13.29
C TYR A 34 0.21 -10.40 -11.80
N ILE A 35 0.37 -9.14 -11.41
CA ILE A 35 0.18 -8.69 -10.02
C ILE A 35 -1.27 -8.92 -9.58
N ASP A 36 -2.25 -8.57 -10.40
CA ASP A 36 -3.68 -8.76 -10.09
C ASP A 36 -4.01 -10.25 -9.84
N LEU A 37 -3.45 -11.15 -10.66
CA LEU A 37 -3.61 -12.60 -10.48
C LEU A 37 -2.98 -13.09 -9.17
N VAL A 38 -1.78 -12.60 -8.83
CA VAL A 38 -1.12 -12.93 -7.56
C VAL A 38 -1.94 -12.45 -6.37
N CYS A 39 -2.54 -11.24 -6.45
CA CYS A 39 -3.42 -10.71 -5.42
C CYS A 39 -4.68 -11.57 -5.23
N LEU A 40 -5.28 -12.08 -6.32
CA LEU A 40 -6.41 -13.02 -6.24
C LEU A 40 -6.03 -14.33 -5.54
N VAL A 41 -4.88 -14.90 -5.88
CA VAL A 41 -4.38 -16.12 -5.22
C VAL A 41 -4.12 -15.86 -3.73
N SER A 42 -3.50 -14.73 -3.40
CA SER A 42 -3.27 -14.29 -2.01
C SER A 42 -4.58 -14.20 -1.21
N LEU A 43 -5.63 -13.64 -1.82
CA LEU A 43 -6.94 -13.52 -1.18
C LEU A 43 -7.55 -14.90 -0.88
N LEU A 44 -7.51 -15.83 -1.84
CA LEU A 44 -8.01 -17.19 -1.66
C LEU A 44 -7.26 -17.92 -0.53
N LEU A 45 -5.93 -17.85 -0.53
CA LEU A 45 -5.09 -18.44 0.52
C LEU A 45 -5.37 -17.81 1.89
N SER A 46 -5.60 -16.49 1.94
CA SER A 46 -5.93 -15.79 3.18
C SER A 46 -7.28 -16.21 3.74
N ILE A 47 -8.31 -16.37 2.89
CA ILE A 47 -9.62 -16.88 3.30
C ILE A 47 -9.50 -18.29 3.87
N PHE A 48 -8.76 -19.17 3.17
CA PHE A 48 -8.50 -20.53 3.66
C PHE A 48 -7.79 -20.52 5.01
N THR A 49 -6.75 -19.69 5.16
CA THR A 49 -5.98 -19.56 6.39
C THR A 49 -6.84 -19.05 7.55
N ILE A 50 -7.67 -18.02 7.33
CA ILE A 50 -8.59 -17.51 8.36
C ILE A 50 -9.57 -18.61 8.80
N ARG A 51 -10.13 -19.37 7.86
CA ARG A 51 -11.02 -20.51 8.19
C ARG A 51 -10.29 -21.55 9.02
N GLN A 52 -9.05 -21.88 8.67
CA GLN A 52 -8.25 -22.84 9.41
C GLN A 52 -7.87 -22.35 10.82
N LEU A 53 -7.53 -21.07 10.98
CA LEU A 53 -7.23 -20.44 12.27
C LEU A 53 -8.46 -20.38 13.19
N ARG A 54 -9.66 -20.20 12.63
CA ARG A 54 -10.91 -20.26 13.39
C ARG A 54 -11.22 -21.68 13.85
N ALA A 55 -11.07 -22.66 12.96
CA ALA A 55 -11.37 -24.06 13.23
C ALA A 55 -10.36 -24.73 14.18
N LYS A 56 -9.06 -24.41 14.04
CA LYS A 56 -7.98 -24.95 14.85
C LYS A 56 -7.35 -23.82 15.67
N GLN A 57 -7.74 -23.70 16.93
CA GLN A 57 -7.14 -22.75 17.90
C GLN A 57 -5.76 -23.27 18.35
N ILE A 58 -4.79 -23.28 17.43
CA ILE A 58 -3.41 -23.73 17.69
C ILE A 58 -2.65 -22.67 18.52
N PHE A 59 -2.95 -21.39 18.29
CA PHE A 59 -2.30 -20.27 18.97
C PHE A 59 -3.20 -19.67 20.07
N ASN A 60 -2.57 -18.93 20.99
CA ASN A 60 -3.28 -18.13 21.97
C ASN A 60 -4.25 -17.15 21.26
N LYS A 61 -5.43 -16.91 21.85
CA LYS A 61 -6.49 -16.04 21.33
C LYS A 61 -5.96 -14.67 20.89
N SER A 62 -5.04 -14.08 21.64
CA SER A 62 -4.37 -12.80 21.31
C SER A 62 -3.63 -12.87 19.95
N ILE A 63 -2.75 -13.86 19.78
CA ILE A 63 -1.98 -14.07 18.55
C ILE A 63 -2.90 -14.42 17.39
N THR A 64 -3.88 -15.30 17.63
CA THR A 64 -4.87 -15.71 16.63
C THR A 64 -5.66 -14.52 16.10
N HIS A 65 -6.08 -13.60 16.98
CA HIS A 65 -6.76 -12.36 16.59
C HIS A 65 -5.85 -11.46 15.74
N LEU A 66 -4.63 -11.17 16.21
CA LEU A 66 -3.67 -10.34 15.48
C LEU A 66 -3.29 -10.94 14.12
N LEU A 67 -3.18 -12.26 14.02
CA LEU A 67 -2.86 -12.96 12.78
C LEU A 67 -4.01 -12.85 11.77
N MET A 68 -5.26 -12.99 12.23
CA MET A 68 -6.43 -12.73 11.39
C MET A 68 -6.49 -11.27 10.94
N ALA A 69 -6.19 -10.33 11.84
CA ALA A 69 -6.15 -8.90 11.51
C ALA A 69 -5.07 -8.58 10.47
N SER A 70 -3.85 -9.13 10.62
CA SER A 70 -2.77 -9.00 9.63
C SER A 70 -3.19 -9.52 8.26
N LEU A 71 -3.81 -10.71 8.19
CA LEU A 71 -4.33 -11.25 6.92
C LEU A 71 -5.38 -10.32 6.31
N VAL A 72 -6.31 -9.78 7.10
CA VAL A 72 -7.33 -8.85 6.60
C VAL A 72 -6.67 -7.58 6.08
N TYR A 73 -5.80 -6.93 6.86
CA TYR A 73 -5.15 -5.68 6.46
C TYR A 73 -4.22 -5.85 5.27
N GLY A 74 -3.49 -6.97 5.19
CA GLY A 74 -2.69 -7.31 4.01
C GLY A 74 -3.53 -7.43 2.75
N ASN A 75 -4.71 -8.05 2.82
CA ASN A 75 -5.61 -8.12 1.66
C ASN A 75 -6.25 -6.77 1.32
N VAL A 76 -6.59 -5.94 2.31
CA VAL A 76 -7.08 -4.57 2.05
C VAL A 76 -5.99 -3.73 1.38
N HIS A 77 -4.74 -3.85 1.82
CA HIS A 77 -3.59 -3.22 1.19
C HIS A 77 -3.41 -3.70 -0.26
N ASN A 78 -3.41 -5.01 -0.49
CA ASN A 78 -3.31 -5.59 -1.84
C ASN A 78 -4.47 -5.17 -2.75
N ALA A 79 -5.69 -5.09 -2.22
CA ALA A 79 -6.85 -4.61 -2.97
C ALA A 79 -6.69 -3.15 -3.40
N ASN A 80 -6.17 -2.29 -2.52
CA ASN A 80 -5.85 -0.90 -2.87
C ASN A 80 -4.80 -0.82 -3.99
N TYR A 81 -3.74 -1.64 -3.93
CA TYR A 81 -2.74 -1.75 -5.00
C TYR A 81 -3.38 -2.21 -6.32
N THR A 82 -4.21 -3.25 -6.27
CA THR A 82 -4.91 -3.80 -7.44
C THR A 82 -5.81 -2.74 -8.10
N ILE A 83 -6.54 -1.93 -7.31
CA ILE A 83 -7.38 -0.85 -7.83
C ILE A 83 -6.54 0.18 -8.60
N ILE A 84 -5.40 0.59 -8.03
CA ILE A 84 -4.49 1.55 -8.67
C ILE A 84 -3.94 0.97 -9.97
N GLU A 85 -3.42 -0.26 -9.94
CA GLU A 85 -2.86 -0.92 -11.13
C GLU A 85 -3.92 -1.16 -12.21
N THR A 86 -5.10 -1.64 -11.84
CA THR A 86 -6.21 -1.85 -12.79
C THR A 86 -6.65 -0.54 -13.43
N TRP A 87 -6.70 0.58 -12.69
CA TRP A 87 -7.02 1.89 -13.27
C TRP A 87 -5.91 2.35 -14.23
N SER A 88 -4.66 2.10 -13.87
CA SER A 88 -3.49 2.33 -14.70
C SER A 88 -3.52 1.53 -16.00
N LEU A 89 -3.93 0.26 -15.93
CA LEU A 89 -4.13 -0.63 -17.07
C LEU A 89 -5.28 -0.19 -17.95
N TYR A 90 -6.41 0.23 -17.36
CA TYR A 90 -7.55 0.78 -18.11
C TYR A 90 -7.11 1.97 -18.96
N ARG A 91 -6.38 2.94 -18.38
CA ARG A 91 -5.87 4.09 -19.14
C ARG A 91 -4.89 3.69 -20.24
N SER A 92 -4.06 2.67 -20.00
CA SER A 92 -3.15 2.11 -21.02
C SER A 92 -3.88 1.60 -22.26
N TYR A 93 -5.06 1.01 -22.12
CA TYR A 93 -5.87 0.55 -23.27
C TYR A 93 -6.70 1.68 -23.88
N TYR A 94 -7.43 2.43 -23.06
CA TYR A 94 -8.40 3.42 -23.52
C TYR A 94 -7.75 4.67 -24.13
N TYR A 95 -6.67 5.17 -23.51
CA TYR A 95 -5.93 6.36 -23.96
C TYR A 95 -4.65 6.01 -24.72
N SER A 96 -4.63 4.85 -25.40
CA SER A 96 -3.43 4.34 -26.08
C SER A 96 -2.87 5.25 -27.18
N THR A 97 -3.66 6.23 -27.65
CA THR A 97 -3.25 7.23 -28.64
C THR A 97 -3.22 8.66 -28.09
N ASP A 98 -3.55 8.85 -26.80
CA ASP A 98 -3.70 10.16 -26.17
C ASP A 98 -2.68 10.32 -25.04
N SER A 99 -1.60 11.05 -25.34
CA SER A 99 -0.50 11.26 -24.41
C SER A 99 -0.83 12.15 -23.22
N ILE A 100 -1.94 12.92 -23.27
CA ILE A 100 -2.34 13.82 -22.19
C ILE A 100 -3.17 13.03 -21.18
N ASN A 101 -4.21 12.34 -21.64
CA ASN A 101 -5.15 11.66 -20.76
C ASN A 101 -4.68 10.28 -20.26
N ILE A 102 -3.59 9.74 -20.82
CA ILE A 102 -2.97 8.49 -20.33
C ILE A 102 -2.28 8.65 -18.96
N MET A 103 -1.93 9.89 -18.58
CA MET A 103 -1.36 10.26 -17.29
C MET A 103 -2.46 10.67 -16.31
N PHE A 104 -2.18 10.57 -15.01
CA PHE A 104 -3.09 10.97 -13.95
C PHE A 104 -2.85 12.42 -13.56
N THR A 105 -3.91 13.12 -13.22
CA THR A 105 -3.79 14.40 -12.53
C THR A 105 -3.55 14.17 -11.05
N ASN A 106 -2.93 15.12 -10.36
CA ASN A 106 -2.78 15.02 -8.90
C ASN A 106 -4.14 14.88 -8.19
N GLU A 107 -5.18 15.58 -8.71
CA GLU A 107 -6.55 15.51 -8.18
C GLU A 107 -7.14 14.10 -8.28
N ASP A 108 -6.83 13.35 -9.34
CA ASP A 108 -7.25 11.95 -9.50
C ASP A 108 -6.64 11.04 -8.42
N CYS A 109 -5.40 11.32 -8.00
CA CYS A 109 -4.62 10.43 -7.15
C CYS A 109 -4.68 10.75 -5.65
N VAL A 110 -5.20 11.92 -5.24
CA VAL A 110 -5.25 12.37 -3.82
C VAL A 110 -5.72 11.30 -2.86
N LEU A 111 -6.93 10.81 -3.08
CA LEU A 111 -7.54 9.86 -2.17
C LEU A 111 -6.75 8.54 -2.15
N LEU A 112 -6.23 8.13 -3.30
CA LEU A 112 -5.46 6.90 -3.44
C LEU A 112 -4.10 7.01 -2.75
N HIS A 113 -3.41 8.15 -2.84
CA HIS A 113 -2.14 8.37 -2.15
C HIS A 113 -2.30 8.36 -0.62
N ILE A 114 -3.33 9.05 -0.10
CA ILE A 114 -3.62 9.06 1.34
C ILE A 114 -3.96 7.65 1.81
N THR A 115 -4.88 6.97 1.11
CA THR A 115 -5.33 5.62 1.46
C THR A 115 -4.18 4.63 1.38
N ASN A 116 -3.35 4.69 0.33
CA ASN A 116 -2.20 3.82 0.15
C ASN A 116 -1.17 3.99 1.28
N SER A 117 -0.87 5.23 1.67
CA SER A 117 0.01 5.53 2.80
C SER A 117 -0.54 4.96 4.10
N CYS A 118 -1.81 5.24 4.44
CA CYS A 118 -2.46 4.73 5.65
C CYS A 118 -2.43 3.19 5.72
N LEU A 119 -2.78 2.51 4.62
CA LEU A 119 -2.79 1.05 4.55
C LEU A 119 -1.38 0.46 4.65
N ARG A 120 -0.37 1.10 4.06
CA ARG A 120 1.02 0.69 4.17
C ARG A 120 1.50 0.75 5.63
N PHE A 121 1.23 1.85 6.34
CA PHE A 121 1.59 1.94 7.76
C PHE A 121 0.81 0.93 8.59
N LEU A 122 -0.47 0.71 8.28
CA LEU A 122 -1.30 -0.28 8.99
C LEU A 122 -0.71 -1.68 8.88
N TYR A 123 -0.29 -2.06 7.67
CA TYR A 123 0.37 -3.34 7.44
C TYR A 123 1.69 -3.47 8.22
N ILE A 124 2.50 -2.41 8.26
CA ILE A 124 3.74 -2.42 9.05
C ILE A 124 3.45 -2.49 10.56
N ALA A 125 2.49 -1.72 11.04
CA ALA A 125 2.15 -1.64 12.45
C ALA A 125 1.55 -2.95 12.98
N ILE A 126 0.72 -3.65 12.19
CA ILE A 126 0.16 -4.94 12.61
C ILE A 126 1.23 -6.04 12.66
N GLU A 127 2.18 -6.04 11.73
CA GLU A 127 3.33 -6.95 11.78
C GLU A 127 4.24 -6.65 12.98
N LEU A 128 4.45 -5.38 13.31
CA LEU A 128 5.16 -4.98 14.52
C LEU A 128 4.42 -5.44 15.78
N ALA A 129 3.10 -5.25 15.84
CA ALA A 129 2.26 -5.70 16.95
C ALA A 129 2.32 -7.22 17.15
N LEU A 130 2.28 -7.99 16.05
CA LEU A 130 2.44 -9.45 16.07
C LEU A 130 3.79 -9.88 16.64
N ASN A 131 4.89 -9.25 16.19
CA ASN A 131 6.22 -9.56 16.67
C ASN A 131 6.40 -9.17 18.15
N ALA A 132 5.87 -8.01 18.55
CA ALA A 132 5.88 -7.59 19.95
C ALA A 132 5.10 -8.56 20.84
N ASP A 133 3.89 -8.98 20.44
CA ASP A 133 3.08 -9.94 21.18
C ASP A 133 3.82 -11.28 21.36
N ARG A 134 4.46 -11.79 20.29
CA ARG A 134 5.28 -13.00 20.34
C ARG A 134 6.47 -12.88 21.28
N VAL A 135 7.23 -11.78 21.21
CA VAL A 135 8.37 -11.55 22.10
C VAL A 135 7.93 -11.51 23.56
N ILE A 136 6.82 -10.84 23.87
CA ILE A 136 6.26 -10.80 25.24
C ILE A 136 5.91 -12.21 25.72
N VAL A 137 5.25 -13.03 24.89
CA VAL A 137 4.89 -14.41 25.27
C VAL A 137 6.14 -15.28 25.50
N ILE A 138 7.19 -15.10 24.71
CA ILE A 138 8.43 -15.87 24.84
C ILE A 138 9.19 -15.46 26.12
N LEU A 139 9.40 -14.16 26.33
CA LEU A 139 10.17 -13.64 27.48
C LEU A 139 9.46 -13.90 28.80
N PHE A 140 8.13 -13.76 28.83
CA PHE A 140 7.34 -13.89 30.06
C PHE A 140 6.53 -15.17 30.12
N ARG A 141 7.01 -16.24 29.46
CA ARG A 141 6.34 -17.56 29.40
C ARG A 141 5.91 -18.07 30.78
N LYS A 142 6.72 -17.82 31.82
CA LYS A 142 6.47 -18.21 33.22
C LYS A 142 5.28 -17.50 33.88
N TYR A 143 4.93 -16.29 33.41
CA TYR A 143 3.86 -15.45 33.97
C TYR A 143 2.66 -15.32 33.03
N THR A 144 2.51 -16.26 32.08
CA THR A 144 1.46 -16.24 31.05
C THR A 144 0.04 -16.14 31.60
N HIS A 145 -0.21 -16.65 32.81
CA HIS A 145 -1.51 -16.55 33.50
C HIS A 145 -1.89 -15.14 33.97
N CYS A 146 -0.91 -14.24 34.12
CA CYS A 146 -1.13 -12.87 34.59
C CYS A 146 -1.42 -11.88 33.46
N TYR A 147 -1.31 -12.31 32.19
CA TYR A 147 -1.49 -11.41 31.05
C TYR A 147 -2.95 -11.34 30.61
N PRO A 148 -3.46 -10.12 30.33
CA PRO A 148 -4.82 -9.94 29.85
C PRO A 148 -5.00 -10.60 28.47
N THR A 149 -6.07 -11.36 28.33
CA THR A 149 -6.47 -12.02 27.07
C THR A 149 -6.82 -11.03 25.96
N ILE A 150 -7.08 -9.77 26.30
CA ILE A 150 -7.42 -8.65 25.40
C ILE A 150 -6.20 -7.94 24.79
N ARG A 151 -4.97 -8.36 25.10
CA ARG A 151 -3.74 -7.69 24.62
C ARG A 151 -3.70 -7.51 23.10
N GLY A 152 -4.09 -8.54 22.36
CA GLY A 152 -4.11 -8.51 20.89
C GLY A 152 -5.10 -7.51 20.33
N GLU A 153 -6.26 -7.34 20.97
CA GLU A 153 -7.24 -6.32 20.58
C GLU A 153 -6.70 -4.91 20.84
N VAL A 154 -6.07 -4.69 21.99
CA VAL A 154 -5.45 -3.41 22.34
C VAL A 154 -4.32 -3.04 21.37
N LEU A 155 -3.42 -3.98 21.07
CA LEU A 155 -2.33 -3.78 20.12
C LEU A 155 -2.87 -3.50 18.71
N ASN A 156 -3.95 -4.16 18.31
CA ASN A 156 -4.60 -3.92 17.03
C ASN A 156 -5.18 -2.49 16.95
N ILE A 157 -5.89 -2.04 17.99
CA ILE A 157 -6.45 -0.67 18.05
C ILE A 157 -5.33 0.37 17.96
N ILE A 158 -4.25 0.19 18.71
CA ILE A 158 -3.08 1.09 18.67
C ILE A 158 -2.47 1.11 17.26
N ALA A 159 -2.33 -0.06 16.62
CA ALA A 159 -1.82 -0.16 15.26
C ALA A 159 -2.70 0.62 14.27
N VAL A 160 -4.03 0.50 14.36
CA VAL A 160 -4.97 1.25 13.51
C VAL A 160 -4.84 2.75 13.72
N ILE A 161 -4.96 3.22 14.96
CA ILE A 161 -4.93 4.66 15.26
C ILE A 161 -3.58 5.27 14.88
N GLY A 162 -2.48 4.63 15.27
CA GLY A 162 -1.14 5.12 14.98
C GLY A 162 -0.85 5.18 13.47
N SER A 163 -1.31 4.18 12.71
CA SER A 163 -1.06 4.11 11.27
C SER A 163 -1.85 5.15 10.49
N PHE A 164 -3.11 5.37 10.84
CA PHE A 164 -3.92 6.41 10.21
C PHE A 164 -3.43 7.81 10.60
N ALA A 165 -3.02 8.03 11.84
CA ALA A 165 -2.43 9.30 12.26
C ALA A 165 -1.13 9.59 11.49
N LEU A 166 -0.21 8.63 11.41
CA LEU A 166 1.04 8.79 10.66
C LEU A 166 0.81 8.97 9.16
N GLY A 167 -0.07 8.15 8.57
CA GLY A 167 -0.43 8.25 7.17
C GLY A 167 -1.04 9.61 6.83
N TRP A 168 -1.87 10.15 7.72
CA TRP A 168 -2.45 11.48 7.56
C TRP A 168 -1.40 12.59 7.71
N ILE A 169 -0.56 12.53 8.75
CA ILE A 169 0.49 13.53 9.02
C ILE A 169 1.43 13.73 7.84
N LEU A 170 1.80 12.65 7.15
CA LEU A 170 2.65 12.73 5.96
C LEU A 170 2.05 13.52 4.80
N HIS A 171 0.74 13.72 4.80
CA HIS A 171 0.01 14.46 3.77
C HIS A 171 -0.50 15.82 4.27
N ILE A 172 -0.15 16.25 5.50
CA ILE A 172 -0.53 17.57 6.05
C ILE A 172 0.29 18.70 5.42
N GLU A 173 1.58 18.48 5.14
CA GLU A 173 2.47 19.50 4.59
C GLU A 173 2.83 19.15 3.14
N GLY A 174 2.40 19.98 2.19
CA GLY A 174 2.80 19.87 0.78
C GLY A 174 1.79 19.20 -0.17
N TYR A 175 0.60 18.82 0.30
CA TYR A 175 -0.40 18.14 -0.53
C TYR A 175 -1.68 18.99 -0.68
N PRO A 176 -2.26 19.20 -1.89
CA PRO A 176 -1.78 18.85 -3.23
C PRO A 176 -1.05 20.01 -3.96
N TYR A 177 0.05 19.71 -4.66
CA TYR A 177 0.62 20.63 -5.65
C TYR A 177 -0.28 20.66 -6.90
N LYS A 178 -0.90 21.82 -7.17
CA LYS A 178 -1.76 22.02 -8.35
C LYS A 178 -0.93 21.96 -9.64
N GLY A 179 -1.47 21.27 -10.66
CA GLY A 179 -0.89 21.23 -12.01
C GLY A 179 0.18 20.16 -12.25
N ILE A 180 0.42 19.25 -11.29
CA ILE A 180 1.33 18.11 -11.50
C ILE A 180 0.55 16.94 -12.10
N THR A 181 1.16 16.29 -13.10
CA THR A 181 0.68 15.02 -13.67
C THR A 181 1.66 13.90 -13.32
N THR A 182 1.14 12.70 -13.09
CA THR A 182 1.92 11.52 -12.73
C THR A 182 1.60 10.36 -13.65
N THR A 183 2.60 9.49 -13.87
CA THR A 183 2.39 8.28 -14.67
C THR A 183 1.58 7.22 -13.91
N SER A 184 1.50 7.33 -12.59
CA SER A 184 0.79 6.40 -11.71
C SER A 184 0.41 7.07 -10.38
N CYS A 185 -0.68 6.61 -9.78
CA CYS A 185 -1.07 6.99 -8.41
C CYS A 185 -0.34 6.18 -7.31
N PHE A 186 0.72 5.42 -7.65
CA PHE A 186 1.47 4.64 -6.65
C PHE A 186 2.25 5.49 -5.66
N ARG A 187 2.94 6.52 -6.16
CA ARG A 187 3.82 7.36 -5.36
C ARG A 187 4.12 8.66 -6.11
N GLU A 188 3.99 9.81 -5.45
CA GLU A 188 4.51 11.06 -6.01
C GLU A 188 6.03 11.01 -6.25
N THR A 189 6.78 10.16 -5.53
CA THR A 189 8.23 10.03 -5.74
C THR A 189 8.61 9.12 -6.91
N ASP A 190 7.66 8.34 -7.45
CA ASP A 190 7.92 7.48 -8.60
C ASP A 190 7.67 8.31 -9.86
N ILE A 191 8.69 9.13 -10.16
CA ILE A 191 8.82 9.96 -11.36
C ILE A 191 7.69 11.00 -11.49
N THR A 192 7.79 12.09 -10.74
CA THR A 192 7.18 13.37 -11.09
C THR A 192 7.75 13.86 -12.42
N ILE A 193 7.13 13.48 -13.53
CA ILE A 193 7.37 14.16 -14.80
C ILE A 193 6.66 15.50 -14.69
N ASN A 194 7.40 16.53 -14.27
CA ASN A 194 6.88 17.89 -14.18
C ASN A 194 6.70 18.45 -15.60
N LEU A 195 5.61 18.07 -16.26
CA LEU A 195 5.16 18.67 -17.51
C LEU A 195 4.49 20.00 -17.18
N ARG A 196 5.27 21.03 -16.87
CA ARG A 196 4.77 22.41 -16.97
C ARG A 196 4.53 22.71 -18.45
N SER A 197 3.27 22.81 -18.84
CA SER A 197 2.85 23.47 -20.08
C SER A 197 3.01 24.98 -19.94
#